data_AF-A0A4R9WRZ2-F1
#
_entry.id   AF-A0A4R9WRZ2-F1
#
_cell.length_a   1.000
_cell.length_b   1.000
_cell.length_c   1.000
_cell.angle_alpha   90.00
_cell.angle_beta   90.00
_cell.angle_gamma   90.00
#
_symmetry.space_group_name_H-M   'P 1'
#
loop_
_entity.id
_entity.type
_entity.pdbx_description
1 polymer ?
#
loop_
_entity_poly.entity_id
_entity_poly.type
_entity_poly.pdbx_seq_one_letter_code
_entity_poly.pdbx_strand_id
1 'polypeptide(L)'
;VTLSAADAHTLANIALARGKLFVPFHNRRWDGDFLTVRDLLASGELGRITHYESHFDRFRPEVRQRWREEASRGGGLLFDLGPHLIDQALALFGAPQTV
;
A
#
# COMPACT_ATOMS: atom_id res chain seq x y z
N VAL A 1 -0.56 8.05 -6.73
CA VAL A 1 -1.47 9.16 -7.13
C VAL A 1 -0.83 10.51 -6.84
N THR A 2 -0.13 10.68 -5.72
CA THR A 2 0.70 11.86 -5.41
C THR A 2 2.07 11.42 -4.89
N LEU A 3 3.02 12.35 -4.81
CA LEU A 3 4.34 12.11 -4.21
C LEU A 3 4.42 12.54 -2.74
N SER A 4 3.45 13.32 -2.28
CA SER A 4 3.36 13.77 -0.89
C SER A 4 1.97 13.54 -0.31
N ALA A 5 1.91 13.39 1.02
CA ALA A 5 0.65 13.36 1.74
C ALA A 5 -0.10 14.69 1.64
N ALA A 6 0.61 15.82 1.64
CA ALA A 6 0.01 17.16 1.52
C ALA A 6 -0.77 17.32 0.20
N ASP A 7 -0.22 16.84 -0.91
CA ASP A 7 -0.92 16.85 -2.21
C ASP A 7 -2.13 15.91 -2.18
N ALA A 8 -1.99 14.73 -1.56
CA ALA A 8 -3.10 13.77 -1.43
C ALA A 8 -4.28 14.38 -0.64
N HIS A 9 -3.98 15.05 0.47
CA HIS A 9 -4.97 15.76 1.28
C HIS A 9 -5.62 16.91 0.51
N THR A 10 -4.83 17.66 -0.26
CA THR A 10 -5.35 18.75 -1.10
C THR A 10 -6.36 18.23 -2.11
N LEU A 11 -6.04 17.13 -2.80
CA LEU A 11 -6.96 16.49 -3.75
C LEU A 11 -8.21 15.92 -3.08
N ALA A 12 -8.06 15.28 -1.92
CA ALA A 12 -9.18 14.74 -1.15
C ALA A 12 -10.15 15.86 -0.71
N ASN A 13 -9.63 16.98 -0.21
CA ASN A 13 -10.42 18.14 0.19
C ASN A 13 -11.15 18.78 -1.00
N ILE A 14 -10.46 18.88 -2.14
CA ILE A 14 -11.04 19.37 -3.40
C ILE A 14 -12.20 18.50 -3.87
N ALA A 15 -12.05 17.17 -3.82
CA ALA A 15 -13.08 16.22 -4.21
C ALA A 15 -14.29 16.31 -3.28
N LEU A 16 -14.05 16.34 -1.97
CA LEU A 16 -15.09 16.50 -0.95
C LEU A 16 -15.89 17.80 -1.17
N ALA A 17 -15.22 18.94 -1.35
CA ALA A 17 -15.87 20.23 -1.59
C ALA A 17 -16.72 20.26 -2.87
N ARG A 18 -16.44 19.37 -3.83
CA ARG A 18 -17.17 19.26 -5.10
C ARG A 18 -18.18 18.11 -5.12
N GLY A 19 -18.41 17.43 -3.98
CA GLY A 19 -19.29 16.27 -3.91
C GLY A 19 -18.83 15.13 -4.83
N LYS A 20 -17.52 14.96 -5.01
CA LYS A 20 -16.91 13.92 -5.84
C LYS A 20 -16.20 12.89 -4.96
N LEU A 21 -16.11 11.67 -5.47
CA LEU A 21 -15.32 10.61 -4.88
C LEU A 21 -13.87 10.71 -5.38
N PHE A 22 -12.92 10.65 -4.45
CA PHE A 22 -11.50 10.52 -4.73
C PHE A 22 -11.00 9.29 -3.98
N VAL A 23 -10.69 8.24 -4.72
CA VAL A 23 -10.37 6.91 -4.16
C VAL A 23 -9.12 6.38 -4.85
N PRO A 24 -8.09 5.96 -4.09
CA PRO A 24 -6.90 5.30 -4.67
C PRO A 24 -7.24 3.89 -5.14
N PHE A 25 -6.51 3.41 -6.15
CA PHE A 25 -6.66 2.04 -6.66
C PHE A 25 -5.76 1.05 -5.89
N HIS A 26 -6.09 0.78 -4.62
CA HIS A 26 -5.43 -0.27 -3.82
C HIS A 26 -5.99 -1.66 -4.14
N ASN A 27 -5.78 -2.11 -5.38
CA ASN A 27 -6.36 -3.34 -5.90
C ASN A 27 -5.79 -4.63 -5.28
N ARG A 28 -4.62 -4.57 -4.64
CA ARG A 28 -4.03 -5.74 -3.98
C ARG A 28 -4.73 -6.18 -2.70
N ARG A 29 -5.76 -5.44 -2.26
CA ARG A 29 -6.74 -5.94 -1.29
C ARG A 29 -7.59 -7.11 -1.83
N TRP A 30 -7.49 -7.39 -3.12
CA TRP A 30 -8.13 -8.52 -3.79
C TRP A 30 -7.14 -9.56 -4.30
N ASP A 31 -5.85 -9.47 -3.94
CA ASP A 31 -4.91 -10.56 -4.18
C ASP A 31 -5.33 -11.78 -3.34
N GLY A 32 -5.25 -12.99 -3.91
CA GLY A 32 -5.80 -14.20 -3.29
C GLY A 32 -5.13 -14.57 -1.96
N ASP A 33 -3.83 -14.30 -1.84
CA ASP A 33 -3.07 -14.45 -0.60
C ASP A 33 -3.59 -13.51 0.50
N PHE A 34 -3.81 -12.24 0.18
CA PHE A 34 -4.34 -11.26 1.11
C PHE A 34 -5.75 -11.59 1.57
N LEU A 35 -6.63 -12.00 0.65
CA LEU A 35 -7.98 -12.46 0.98
C LEU A 35 -7.94 -13.66 1.94
N THR A 36 -7.05 -14.62 1.69
CA THR A 36 -6.86 -15.80 2.56
C THR A 36 -6.37 -15.39 3.96
N VAL A 37 -5.37 -14.51 4.04
CA VAL A 37 -4.87 -13.99 5.33
C VAL A 37 -5.96 -13.26 6.10
N ARG A 38 -6.74 -12.40 5.42
CA ARG A 38 -7.85 -11.67 6.04
C ARG A 38 -8.88 -12.63 6.62
N ASP A 39 -9.23 -13.68 5.90
CA ASP A 39 -10.23 -14.65 6.34
C ASP A 39 -9.70 -15.51 7.53
N LEU A 40 -8.41 -15.88 7.52
CA LEU A 40 -7.76 -16.54 8.67
C LEU A 40 -7.69 -15.65 9.93
N LEU A 41 -7.48 -14.35 9.75
CA LEU A 41 -7.50 -13.40 10.87
C LEU A 41 -8.93 -13.24 11.42
N ALA A 42 -9.93 -13.19 10.54
CA ALA A 42 -11.33 -13.09 10.92
C ALA A 42 -11.85 -14.35 11.62
N SER A 43 -11.32 -15.54 11.29
CA SER A 43 -11.73 -16.80 11.94
C SER A 43 -11.26 -16.90 13.40
N GLY A 44 -10.17 -16.22 13.75
CA GLY A 44 -9.59 -16.25 15.10
C GLY A 44 -8.81 -17.54 15.43
N GLU A 45 -8.67 -18.47 14.48
CA GLU A 45 -7.99 -19.75 14.69
C GLU A 45 -6.50 -19.62 15.03
N LEU A 46 -5.87 -18.52 14.61
CA LEU A 46 -4.47 -18.20 14.90
C LEU A 46 -4.27 -17.60 16.30
N GLY A 47 -5.35 -17.29 17.02
CA GLY A 47 -5.30 -16.60 18.31
C GLY A 47 -4.76 -15.17 18.18
N ARG A 48 -3.94 -14.75 19.15
CA ARG A 48 -3.38 -13.39 19.17
C ARG A 48 -2.18 -13.29 18.23
N ILE A 49 -2.33 -12.51 17.17
CA ILE A 49 -1.24 -12.17 16.26
C ILE A 49 -0.23 -11.27 16.96
N THR A 50 1.04 -11.65 16.92
CA THR A 50 2.15 -10.90 17.50
C THR A 50 3.16 -10.41 16.46
N HIS A 51 3.12 -11.00 15.27
CA HIS A 51 4.06 -10.69 14.19
C HIS A 51 3.38 -10.87 12.84
N TYR A 52 3.68 -9.96 11.91
CA TYR A 52 3.24 -10.01 10.51
C TYR A 52 4.42 -9.60 9.63
N GLU A 53 4.73 -10.44 8.66
CA GLU A 53 5.83 -10.23 7.72
C GLU A 53 5.29 -10.46 6.30
N SER A 54 5.57 -9.54 5.39
CA SER A 54 5.10 -9.60 4.02
C SER A 54 6.18 -9.10 3.08
N HIS A 55 6.51 -9.91 2.08
CA HIS A 55 7.65 -9.71 1.20
C HIS A 55 7.21 -9.48 -0.22
N PHE A 56 7.92 -8.61 -0.92
CA PHE A 56 7.78 -8.47 -2.36
C PHE A 56 9.14 -8.46 -3.05
N ASP A 57 9.85 -9.56 -2.86
CA ASP A 57 11.23 -9.69 -3.34
C ASP A 57 11.27 -9.90 -4.85
N ARG A 58 12.28 -9.28 -5.47
CA ARG A 58 12.54 -9.41 -6.90
C ARG A 58 14.04 -9.57 -7.12
N PHE A 59 14.44 -10.65 -7.77
CA PHE A 59 15.80 -10.78 -8.28
C PHE A 59 15.90 -10.12 -9.65
N ARG A 60 16.37 -8.85 -9.69
CA ARG A 60 16.64 -8.10 -10.92
C ARG A 60 18.02 -7.43 -10.84
N PRO A 61 19.11 -8.17 -11.13
CA PRO A 61 20.47 -7.64 -11.02
C PRO A 61 20.76 -6.53 -12.04
N GLU A 62 20.03 -6.49 -13.16
CA GLU A 62 20.12 -5.42 -14.15
C GLU A 62 18.89 -4.52 -14.09
N VAL A 63 19.10 -3.26 -13.69
CA VAL A 63 18.05 -2.24 -13.65
C VAL A 63 17.91 -1.62 -15.05
N ARG A 64 16.73 -1.78 -15.66
CA ARG A 64 16.42 -1.14 -16.95
C ARG A 64 16.20 0.35 -16.73
N GLN A 65 16.83 1.20 -17.55
CA GLN A 65 16.52 2.64 -17.53
C GLN A 65 15.08 2.90 -17.99
N ARG A 66 14.20 3.15 -17.02
CA ARG A 66 12.79 3.51 -17.22
C ARG A 66 12.46 4.61 -16.23
N TRP A 67 11.45 5.42 -16.55
CA TRP A 67 10.98 6.49 -15.65
C TRP A 67 10.63 5.99 -14.23
N ARG A 68 10.20 4.73 -14.08
CA ARG A 68 9.89 4.09 -12.78
C ARG A 68 11.12 3.88 -11.90
N GLU A 69 12.32 4.00 -12.44
CA GLU A 69 13.60 3.91 -11.71
C GLU A 69 14.17 5.32 -11.41
N GLU A 70 13.54 6.39 -11.91
CA GLU A 70 13.98 7.77 -11.69
C GLU A 70 13.37 8.33 -10.39
N ALA A 71 14.19 8.42 -9.33
CA ALA A 71 13.75 8.91 -8.02
C ALA A 71 13.11 10.30 -8.06
N SER A 72 13.60 11.20 -8.93
CA SER A 72 13.09 12.56 -9.10
C SER A 72 11.64 12.62 -9.61
N ARG A 73 11.11 11.52 -10.14
CA ARG A 73 9.74 11.38 -10.65
C ARG A 73 8.87 10.46 -9.80
N GLY A 74 9.31 10.14 -8.58
CA GLY A 74 8.64 9.17 -7.73
C GLY A 74 8.91 7.72 -8.14
N GLY A 75 10.01 7.47 -8.84
CA GLY A 75 10.50 6.13 -9.09
C GLY A 75 11.11 5.47 -7.85
N GLY A 76 11.42 4.18 -7.98
CA GLY A 76 12.01 3.35 -6.93
C GLY A 76 11.03 2.34 -6.35
N LEU A 77 11.57 1.22 -5.85
CA LEU A 77 10.77 0.10 -5.33
C LEU A 77 9.85 0.49 -4.18
N LEU A 78 10.25 1.45 -3.33
CA LEU A 78 9.41 1.92 -2.25
C LEU A 78 8.12 2.56 -2.78
N PHE A 79 8.17 3.38 -3.83
CA PHE A 79 6.97 4.00 -4.42
C PHE A 79 6.19 3.05 -5.33
N ASP A 80 6.85 2.07 -5.96
CA ASP A 80 6.21 1.06 -6.82
C ASP A 80 5.49 -0.02 -5.99
N LEU A 81 6.12 -0.52 -4.93
CA LEU A 81 5.68 -1.70 -4.16
C LEU A 81 5.29 -1.40 -2.72
N GLY A 82 5.95 -0.44 -2.08
CA GLY A 82 5.70 -0.09 -0.67
C GLY A 82 4.23 0.23 -0.38
N PRO A 83 3.53 1.08 -1.16
CA PRO A 83 2.11 1.38 -0.93
C PRO A 83 1.22 0.16 -0.86
N HIS A 84 1.58 -0.94 -1.52
CA HIS A 84 0.82 -2.17 -1.48
C HIS A 84 0.93 -2.88 -0.13
N LEU A 85 2.16 -3.12 0.33
CA LEU A 85 2.42 -3.80 1.60
C LEU A 85 1.95 -2.96 2.79
N ILE A 86 2.17 -1.64 2.73
CA ILE A 86 1.72 -0.68 3.74
C ILE A 86 0.19 -0.64 3.80
N ASP A 87 -0.50 -0.56 2.65
CA ASP A 87 -1.97 -0.56 2.61
C ASP A 87 -2.56 -1.85 3.19
N GLN A 88 -1.98 -3.01 2.87
CA GLN A 88 -2.41 -4.29 3.42
C GLN A 88 -2.22 -4.35 4.94
N ALA A 89 -1.07 -3.92 5.47
CA ALA A 89 -0.83 -3.87 6.91
C ALA A 89 -1.83 -2.93 7.62
N LEU A 90 -2.08 -1.74 7.06
CA LEU A 90 -3.08 -0.80 7.58
C LEU A 90 -4.50 -1.38 7.53
N ALA A 91 -4.84 -2.10 6.46
CA ALA A 91 -6.17 -2.71 6.31
C ALA A 91 -6.41 -3.86 7.30
N LEU A 92 -5.37 -4.61 7.67
CA LEU A 92 -5.46 -5.72 8.61
C LEU A 92 -5.38 -5.28 10.07
N PHE A 93 -4.51 -4.30 10.38
CA PHE A 93 -4.12 -3.99 11.76
C PHE A 93 -4.37 -2.53 12.18
N GLY A 94 -4.76 -1.65 11.26
CA GLY A 94 -4.90 -0.22 11.52
C GLY A 94 -3.56 0.54 11.52
N ALA A 95 -3.60 1.80 11.95
CA ALA A 95 -2.42 2.66 11.97
C ALA A 95 -1.40 2.21 13.04
N PRO A 96 -0.10 2.12 12.70
CA PRO A 96 0.92 1.81 13.69
C PRO A 96 1.16 3.00 14.63
N GLN A 97 1.77 2.73 15.78
CA GLN A 97 2.22 3.79 16.69
C GLN A 97 3.45 4.54 16.13
N THR A 98 4.34 3.84 15.42
CA THR A 98 5.60 4.37 14.86
C THR A 98 6.00 3.62 13.58
N VAL A 99 6.89 4.22 12.78
CA VAL A 99 7.59 3.60 11.63
C VAL A 99 9.10 3.80 11.82
#